data_AF-A0AAW2UQ86-F1
#
_entry.id   AF-A0AAW2UQ86-F1
#
_cell.length_a   1.000
_cell.length_b   1.000
_cell.length_c   1.000
_cell.angle_alpha   90.00
_cell.angle_beta   90.00
_cell.angle_gamma   90.00
#
_symmetry.space_group_name_H-M   'P 1'
#
loop_
_entity.id
_entity.type
_entity.pdbx_description
1 polymer ?
#
loop_
_entity_poly.entity_id
_entity_poly.type
_entity_poly.pdbx_seq_one_letter_code
_entity_poly.pdbx_strand_id
1 'polypeptide(L)'
;MLFLGHFQLLLQTEFSKEECFVGSPNPVMVKNTVQSFDDRIEEMDMKYRKVLGNLAANFAGSTLKVKSRYFHRLVLLTGNAFHARTIGDFATWLVCGAAAREEHVKHAPHVRDAMWGSLRRADSYTELHYYSNICRLFRFKDGQEMYVKFKLRPFDKKFGEDNGKVEPMGILPPETGAIPRDESDKRPLLFLSDDFQRRVNSPDRVRYVLQLQMRPVPDDEIARETALDCTKPWDEAEFPHFDVGEITIDQVLTKEESNDLEFNPFLRCAEVDVIRASSCNQSASMDHGRSVVYAICQHLRNKKPLPEAWRTFLDQSDVKVDLSGCPMAATLEKNVSKEVTLARPWYVTLWLVSAQPFLQIFLPYFLIGVIIVAPMNFIFYLNKIHKTQMHFLLPFFWLFSGILAGLLCVLSKWILVGRKKEGKIEPIWSARIFMDTTWQAIRTLVGEYFMEMASGSFLFNVWMKLMGSEIAWDRGVYVDSMGAVLNPELVELEEYGSVGREALLFGHIYEVRGAS
;
A
#
# COMPACT_ATOMS: atom_id res chain seq x y z
N MET A 1 2.91 -15.02 1.55
CA MET A 1 3.10 -16.07 2.57
C MET A 1 4.59 -16.16 2.86
N LEU A 2 5.01 -16.38 4.10
CA LEU A 2 6.42 -16.40 4.50
C LEU A 2 6.78 -17.76 5.11
N PHE A 3 8.06 -18.14 5.07
CA PHE A 3 8.53 -19.49 5.43
C PHE A 3 9.91 -19.43 6.11
N LEU A 4 10.24 -20.45 6.91
CA LEU A 4 11.56 -20.62 7.53
C LEU A 4 12.33 -21.75 6.85
N GLY A 5 13.65 -21.60 6.77
CA GLY A 5 14.54 -22.59 6.18
C GLY A 5 15.97 -22.51 6.72
N HIS A 6 16.72 -23.59 6.53
CA HIS A 6 18.11 -23.76 6.92
C HIS A 6 19.04 -23.68 5.69
N PHE A 7 20.23 -23.11 5.86
CA PHE A 7 21.26 -22.96 4.82
C PHE A 7 22.40 -23.97 5.05
N GLN A 8 22.80 -24.68 4.01
CA GLN A 8 23.92 -25.62 4.02
C GLN A 8 24.94 -25.21 2.96
N LEU A 9 26.18 -24.93 3.35
CA LEU A 9 27.24 -24.48 2.45
C LEU A 9 27.71 -25.63 1.54
N LEU A 10 27.89 -25.37 0.24
CA LEU A 10 28.32 -26.38 -0.75
C LEU A 10 29.81 -26.27 -1.10
N LEU A 11 30.46 -25.14 -0.84
CA LEU A 11 31.87 -24.94 -1.10
C LEU A 11 32.72 -25.11 0.17
N GLN A 12 33.55 -26.17 0.21
CA GLN A 12 34.78 -26.21 0.99
C GLN A 12 35.91 -25.54 0.17
N THR A 13 35.81 -24.24 -0.07
CA THR A 13 36.97 -23.41 -0.41
C THR A 13 37.48 -22.78 0.88
N GLU A 14 38.79 -22.55 0.99
CA GLU A 14 39.50 -22.02 2.18
C GLU A 14 39.09 -20.58 2.59
N PHE A 15 37.78 -20.33 2.74
CA PHE A 15 37.25 -19.18 3.45
C PHE A 15 37.39 -19.49 4.94
N SER A 16 38.46 -18.95 5.54
CA SER A 16 38.91 -19.33 6.88
C SER A 16 37.80 -19.29 7.92
N LYS A 17 37.67 -20.45 8.59
CA LYS A 17 36.85 -20.75 9.76
C LYS A 17 36.68 -19.54 10.69
N GLU A 18 35.46 -19.46 11.21
CA GLU A 18 35.00 -18.61 12.33
C GLU A 18 34.41 -17.24 11.93
N GLU A 19 33.07 -17.16 12.14
CA GLU A 19 32.28 -15.97 12.49
C GLU A 19 31.53 -15.12 11.45
N CYS A 20 31.16 -15.65 10.28
CA CYS A 20 30.01 -15.10 9.56
C CYS A 20 29.26 -16.16 8.75
N PHE A 21 28.17 -16.69 9.31
CA PHE A 21 27.33 -17.68 8.62
C PHE A 21 25.95 -17.09 8.37
N VAL A 22 25.61 -16.97 7.07
CA VAL A 22 24.23 -16.99 6.59
C VAL A 22 23.62 -18.31 7.07
N GLY A 23 22.86 -18.29 8.16
CA GLY A 23 22.25 -19.50 8.74
C GLY A 23 22.96 -20.09 9.97
N SER A 24 23.26 -19.28 10.99
CA SER A 24 23.50 -19.81 12.34
C SER A 24 22.25 -20.54 12.87
N PRO A 25 22.35 -21.79 13.39
CA PRO A 25 21.25 -22.48 14.08
C PRO A 25 20.88 -21.83 15.42
N ASN A 26 21.69 -20.87 15.90
CA ASN A 26 21.39 -20.07 17.09
C ASN A 26 20.88 -18.67 16.68
N PRO A 27 19.71 -18.23 17.17
CA PRO A 27 19.21 -16.88 16.94
C PRO A 27 20.16 -15.87 17.60
N VAL A 28 20.91 -15.12 16.78
CA VAL A 28 21.71 -13.99 17.25
C VAL A 28 20.83 -12.75 17.26
N MET A 29 20.40 -12.35 18.45
CA MET A 29 19.72 -11.08 18.69
C MET A 29 20.75 -9.95 18.61
N VAL A 30 20.82 -9.29 17.45
CA VAL A 30 21.61 -8.05 17.30
C VAL A 30 20.79 -6.90 17.88
N LYS A 31 21.22 -6.42 19.03
CA LYS A 31 20.63 -5.26 19.71
C LYS A 31 20.92 -4.02 18.87
N ASN A 32 19.88 -3.45 18.26
CA ASN A 32 20.00 -2.22 17.49
C ASN A 32 20.23 -1.08 18.47
N THR A 33 21.47 -0.60 18.58
CA THR A 33 21.78 0.61 19.34
C THR A 33 21.11 1.77 18.63
N VAL A 34 20.18 2.46 19.31
CA VAL A 34 19.54 3.66 18.79
C VAL A 34 20.61 4.73 18.67
N GLN A 35 21.22 4.86 17.48
CA GLN A 35 22.03 6.01 17.17
C GLN A 35 21.08 7.20 16.95
N SER A 36 21.40 8.34 17.55
CA SER A 36 20.70 9.61 17.35
C SER A 36 20.88 10.16 15.92
N PHE A 37 21.69 9.49 15.10
CA PHE A 37 22.15 9.94 13.78
C PHE A 37 22.20 8.74 12.82
N ASP A 38 21.76 8.94 11.57
CA ASP A 38 21.87 7.94 10.50
C ASP A 38 22.84 8.45 9.43
N ASP A 39 24.06 7.90 9.47
CA ASP A 39 25.18 8.24 8.61
C ASP A 39 24.90 8.03 7.11
N ARG A 40 23.89 7.22 6.75
CA ARG A 40 23.47 7.04 5.36
C ARG A 40 22.94 8.34 4.74
N ILE A 41 22.28 9.18 5.54
CA ILE A 41 21.54 10.35 5.04
C ILE A 41 22.47 11.57 4.93
N GLU A 42 23.57 11.59 5.68
CA GLU A 42 24.47 12.74 5.78
C GLU A 42 25.09 13.11 4.43
N GLU A 43 25.63 12.13 3.71
CA GLU A 43 26.33 12.31 2.45
C GLU A 43 25.41 12.59 1.25
N MET A 44 24.09 12.52 1.43
CA MET A 44 23.11 12.71 0.37
C MET A 44 22.91 14.20 0.05
N ASP A 45 22.91 14.53 -1.25
CA ASP A 45 22.52 15.85 -1.74
C ASP A 45 21.03 16.16 -1.46
N MET A 46 20.66 17.44 -1.52
CA MET A 46 19.29 17.89 -1.22
C MET A 46 18.24 17.26 -2.15
N LYS A 47 18.58 17.05 -3.43
CA LYS A 47 17.66 16.44 -4.40
C LYS A 47 17.39 14.98 -4.03
N TYR A 48 18.43 14.27 -3.62
CA TYR A 48 18.36 12.87 -3.25
C TYR A 48 17.55 12.68 -1.96
N ARG A 49 17.80 13.51 -0.94
CA ARG A 49 16.99 13.51 0.29
C ARG A 49 15.51 13.72 -0.01
N LYS A 50 15.20 14.69 -0.89
CA LYS A 50 13.83 15.00 -1.30
C LYS A 50 13.15 13.82 -2.03
N VAL A 51 13.83 13.20 -2.99
CA VAL A 51 13.33 12.01 -3.71
C VAL A 51 13.03 10.87 -2.74
N LEU A 52 13.95 10.58 -1.82
CA LEU A 52 13.76 9.51 -0.84
C LEU A 52 12.67 9.81 0.18
N GLY A 53 12.57 11.05 0.65
CA GLY A 53 11.50 11.48 1.54
C GLY A 53 10.13 11.26 0.90
N ASN A 54 9.97 11.68 -0.36
CA ASN A 54 8.75 11.46 -1.13
C ASN A 54 8.44 9.96 -1.33
N LEU A 55 9.45 9.13 -1.62
CA LEU A 55 9.29 7.69 -1.75
C LEU A 55 8.91 7.03 -0.42
N ALA A 56 9.59 7.37 0.67
CA ALA A 56 9.29 6.87 2.01
C ALA A 56 7.87 7.23 2.42
N ALA A 57 7.42 8.44 2.09
CA ALA A 57 6.06 8.89 2.35
C ALA A 57 5.00 8.11 1.58
N ASN A 58 5.19 7.98 0.27
CA ASN A 58 4.29 7.22 -0.61
C ASN A 58 4.24 5.74 -0.22
N PHE A 59 5.39 5.14 0.09
CA PHE A 59 5.44 3.75 0.53
C PHE A 59 4.88 3.56 1.92
N ALA A 60 5.10 4.46 2.87
CA ALA A 60 4.46 4.37 4.19
C ALA A 60 2.92 4.42 4.05
N GLY A 61 2.38 5.35 3.27
CA GLY A 61 0.94 5.48 3.06
C GLY A 61 0.29 4.25 2.40
N SER A 62 1.00 3.59 1.48
CA SER A 62 0.52 2.37 0.79
C SER A 62 0.79 1.08 1.58
N THR A 63 1.93 0.95 2.27
CA THR A 63 2.30 -0.22 3.08
C THR A 63 1.57 -0.28 4.43
N LEU A 64 1.07 0.84 4.96
CA LEU A 64 0.10 0.82 6.07
C LEU A 64 -1.23 0.17 5.68
N LYS A 65 -1.60 0.20 4.39
CA LYS A 65 -2.85 -0.38 3.86
C LYS A 65 -2.69 -1.82 3.34
N VAL A 66 -1.47 -2.26 3.03
CA VAL A 66 -1.20 -3.55 2.38
C VAL A 66 -0.39 -4.46 3.30
N LYS A 67 -0.94 -5.64 3.64
CA LYS A 67 -0.26 -6.70 4.41
C LYS A 67 0.80 -7.47 3.61
N SER A 68 1.60 -6.77 2.79
CA SER A 68 2.69 -7.39 2.03
C SER A 68 3.97 -7.43 2.87
N ARG A 69 4.64 -8.57 2.86
CA ARG A 69 5.69 -8.95 3.81
C ARG A 69 6.85 -9.55 3.02
N TYR A 70 8.00 -8.89 3.06
CA TYR A 70 9.22 -9.33 2.39
C TYR A 70 10.17 -9.97 3.43
N PHE A 71 11.01 -10.92 3.02
CA PHE A 71 11.83 -11.77 3.91
C PHE A 71 13.32 -11.73 3.55
N HIS A 72 14.17 -11.86 4.57
CA HIS A 72 15.63 -12.04 4.60
C HIS A 72 16.53 -10.93 4.01
N ARG A 73 17.78 -10.81 4.49
CA ARG A 73 18.77 -9.73 4.20
C ARG A 73 18.97 -9.39 2.70
N LEU A 74 18.55 -10.27 1.79
CA LEU A 74 18.63 -10.16 0.35
C LEU A 74 17.22 -10.16 -0.24
N VAL A 75 16.83 -9.07 -0.92
CA VAL A 75 15.59 -9.04 -1.71
C VAL A 75 15.90 -9.54 -3.10
N LEU A 76 15.27 -10.66 -3.48
CA LEU A 76 15.44 -11.26 -4.80
C LEU A 76 14.14 -11.19 -5.60
N LEU A 77 14.27 -10.96 -6.90
CA LEU A 77 13.16 -10.83 -7.84
C LEU A 77 13.38 -11.76 -9.04
N THR A 78 12.31 -12.17 -9.72
CA THR A 78 12.44 -12.83 -11.01
C THR A 78 12.94 -11.84 -12.07
N GLY A 79 13.73 -12.33 -13.02
CA GLY A 79 14.42 -11.51 -14.02
C GLY A 79 15.78 -11.02 -13.53
N ASN A 80 16.79 -11.15 -14.39
CA ASN A 80 18.21 -10.86 -14.11
C ASN A 80 18.59 -9.37 -14.26
N ALA A 81 17.61 -8.51 -14.46
CA ALA A 81 17.77 -7.07 -14.56
C ALA A 81 16.57 -6.36 -13.91
N PHE A 82 16.82 -5.17 -13.35
CA PHE A 82 15.78 -4.29 -12.84
C PHE A 82 15.50 -3.17 -13.85
N HIS A 83 14.28 -2.62 -13.86
CA HIS A 83 13.87 -1.66 -14.90
C HIS A 83 14.29 -0.20 -14.61
N ALA A 84 14.86 0.09 -13.43
CA ALA A 84 15.31 1.43 -13.08
C ALA A 84 16.75 1.39 -12.59
N ARG A 85 17.64 2.13 -13.27
CA ARG A 85 19.08 2.17 -12.92
C ARG A 85 19.31 2.85 -11.58
N THR A 86 18.58 3.93 -11.33
CA THR A 86 18.75 4.78 -10.15
C THR A 86 17.43 4.98 -9.43
N ILE A 87 17.49 5.40 -8.17
CA ILE A 87 16.26 5.64 -7.41
C ILE A 87 15.51 6.89 -7.89
N GLY A 88 16.22 7.83 -8.52
CA GLY A 88 15.62 8.94 -9.27
C GLY A 88 14.83 8.45 -10.49
N ASP A 89 15.37 7.50 -11.27
CA ASP A 89 14.66 6.89 -12.40
C ASP A 89 13.42 6.13 -11.90
N PHE A 90 13.56 5.39 -10.79
CA PHE A 90 12.45 4.66 -10.19
C PHE A 90 11.33 5.59 -9.67
N ALA A 91 11.69 6.69 -9.00
CA ALA A 91 10.72 7.70 -8.55
C ALA A 91 10.01 8.35 -9.74
N THR A 92 10.75 8.69 -10.79
CA THR A 92 10.21 9.24 -12.04
C THR A 92 9.25 8.26 -12.69
N TRP A 93 9.62 6.98 -12.75
CA TRP A 93 8.78 5.92 -13.29
C TRP A 93 7.42 5.83 -12.57
N LEU A 94 7.39 5.96 -11.23
CA LEU A 94 6.16 5.91 -10.44
C LEU A 94 5.19 7.05 -10.75
N VAL A 95 5.68 8.25 -11.08
CA VAL A 95 4.85 9.45 -11.30
C VAL A 95 4.51 9.71 -12.76
N CYS A 96 5.32 9.24 -13.71
CA CYS A 96 5.09 9.43 -15.13
C CYS A 96 3.92 8.58 -15.65
N GLY A 97 3.10 9.14 -16.55
CA GLY A 97 2.05 8.39 -17.24
C GLY A 97 2.58 7.41 -18.29
N ALA A 98 1.73 6.47 -18.75
CA ALA A 98 2.08 5.43 -19.73
C ALA A 98 2.84 5.95 -20.95
N ALA A 99 2.37 7.02 -21.60
CA ALA A 99 2.99 7.56 -22.82
C ALA A 99 4.46 8.00 -22.61
N ALA A 100 4.78 8.59 -21.45
CA ALA A 100 6.13 9.02 -21.14
C ALA A 100 7.05 7.81 -20.85
N ARG A 101 6.52 6.77 -20.19
CA ARG A 101 7.24 5.50 -19.97
C ARG A 101 7.50 4.79 -21.29
N GLU A 102 6.53 4.76 -22.19
CA GLU A 102 6.68 4.17 -23.53
C GLU A 102 7.74 4.91 -24.35
N GLU A 103 7.76 6.24 -24.29
CA GLU A 103 8.78 7.03 -24.98
C GLU A 103 10.18 6.79 -24.38
N HIS A 104 10.28 6.66 -23.06
CA HIS A 104 11.54 6.32 -22.40
C HIS A 104 12.10 4.98 -22.87
N VAL A 105 11.27 3.92 -22.94
CA VAL A 105 11.76 2.60 -23.37
C VAL A 105 12.08 2.50 -24.86
N LYS A 106 11.57 3.41 -25.70
CA LYS A 106 12.05 3.52 -27.10
C LYS A 106 13.52 3.96 -27.15
N HIS A 107 13.92 4.85 -26.25
CA HIS A 107 15.30 5.32 -26.13
C HIS A 107 16.19 4.33 -25.34
N ALA A 108 15.60 3.55 -24.45
CA ALA A 108 16.28 2.54 -23.63
C ALA A 108 15.59 1.15 -23.73
N PRO A 109 15.74 0.41 -24.85
CA PRO A 109 15.02 -0.86 -25.06
C PRO A 109 15.27 -1.92 -23.98
N HIS A 110 16.49 -1.96 -23.44
CA HIS A 110 16.86 -2.86 -22.34
C HIS A 110 15.99 -2.68 -21.09
N VAL A 111 15.42 -1.50 -20.84
CA VAL A 111 14.48 -1.26 -19.72
C VAL A 111 13.17 -2.00 -19.95
N ARG A 112 12.65 -1.97 -21.18
CA ARG A 112 11.47 -2.77 -21.57
C ARG A 112 11.75 -4.25 -21.41
N ASP A 113 12.92 -4.70 -21.84
CA ASP A 113 13.31 -6.12 -21.74
C ASP A 113 13.44 -6.55 -20.28
N ALA A 114 13.99 -5.71 -19.40
CA ALA A 114 14.04 -5.95 -17.96
C ALA A 114 12.63 -6.05 -17.33
N MET A 115 11.69 -5.21 -17.76
CA MET A 115 10.31 -5.28 -17.27
C MET A 115 9.63 -6.59 -17.66
N TRP A 116 9.58 -6.92 -18.95
CA TRP A 116 8.98 -8.17 -19.42
C TRP A 116 9.73 -9.39 -18.87
N GLY A 117 11.06 -9.31 -18.82
CA GLY A 117 11.97 -10.32 -18.28
C GLY A 117 11.79 -10.57 -16.78
N SER A 118 11.11 -9.68 -16.04
CA SER A 118 10.76 -9.89 -14.63
C SER A 118 9.46 -10.67 -14.41
N LEU A 119 8.59 -10.73 -15.42
CA LEU A 119 7.26 -11.33 -15.29
C LEU A 119 7.30 -12.85 -15.55
N ARG A 120 6.46 -13.59 -14.81
CA ARG A 120 6.37 -15.05 -14.92
C ARG A 120 4.93 -15.55 -14.91
N ARG A 121 4.62 -16.47 -15.82
CA ARG A 121 3.49 -17.41 -15.75
C ARG A 121 4.01 -18.73 -15.19
N ALA A 122 4.12 -18.80 -13.87
CA ALA A 122 4.71 -19.94 -13.17
C ALA A 122 3.66 -21.00 -12.80
N ASP A 123 4.09 -22.26 -12.75
CA ASP A 123 3.31 -23.36 -12.18
C ASP A 123 3.65 -23.61 -10.70
N SER A 124 4.86 -23.21 -10.28
CA SER A 124 5.30 -23.22 -8.89
C SER A 124 6.39 -22.16 -8.64
N TYR A 125 6.45 -21.59 -7.43
CA TYR A 125 7.58 -20.74 -7.02
C TYR A 125 8.91 -21.51 -6.93
N THR A 126 8.85 -22.84 -6.81
CA THR A 126 10.05 -23.69 -6.69
C THR A 126 10.82 -23.87 -7.99
N GLU A 127 10.28 -23.35 -9.10
CA GLU A 127 10.78 -23.55 -10.46
C GLU A 127 11.34 -22.26 -11.08
N LEU A 128 11.51 -21.22 -10.25
CA LEU A 128 11.90 -19.88 -10.68
C LEU A 128 13.31 -19.52 -10.20
N HIS A 129 14.01 -18.75 -11.02
CA HIS A 129 15.27 -18.11 -10.66
C HIS A 129 15.00 -16.71 -10.12
N TYR A 130 15.69 -16.35 -9.04
CA TYR A 130 15.57 -15.06 -8.38
C TYR A 130 16.93 -14.36 -8.31
N TYR A 131 16.96 -13.05 -8.50
CA TYR A 131 18.18 -12.26 -8.60
C TYR A 131 18.09 -11.05 -7.68
N SER A 132 19.21 -10.67 -7.06
CA SER A 132 19.28 -9.43 -6.30
C SER A 132 19.21 -8.21 -7.21
N ASN A 133 19.71 -8.36 -8.46
CA ASN A 133 19.93 -7.35 -9.51
C ASN A 133 20.89 -6.22 -9.11
N ILE A 134 20.82 -5.79 -7.86
CA ILE A 134 21.62 -4.77 -7.21
C ILE A 134 22.93 -5.39 -6.69
N CYS A 135 24.00 -4.61 -6.79
CA CYS A 135 25.33 -4.94 -6.29
C CYS A 135 25.49 -4.57 -4.82
N ARG A 136 26.22 -5.40 -4.07
CA ARG A 136 26.71 -5.07 -2.73
C ARG A 136 28.22 -5.09 -2.67
N LEU A 137 28.76 -4.47 -1.62
CA LEU A 137 30.17 -4.53 -1.32
C LEU A 137 30.46 -5.81 -0.52
N PHE A 138 31.45 -6.57 -0.94
CA PHE A 138 31.93 -7.77 -0.26
C PHE A 138 33.38 -7.54 0.18
N ARG A 139 33.64 -7.57 1.49
CA ARG A 139 34.96 -7.32 2.08
C ARG A 139 35.60 -8.61 2.53
N PHE A 140 36.82 -8.85 2.07
CA PHE A 140 37.66 -9.97 2.47
C PHE A 140 38.41 -9.64 3.77
N LYS A 141 38.95 -10.67 4.43
CA LYS A 141 39.69 -10.51 5.71
C LYS A 141 40.95 -9.66 5.58
N ASP A 142 41.53 -9.58 4.38
CA ASP A 142 42.67 -8.72 4.05
C ASP A 142 42.28 -7.27 3.76
N GLY A 143 40.99 -6.94 3.83
CA GLY A 143 40.45 -5.62 3.52
C GLY A 143 40.19 -5.38 2.04
N GLN A 144 40.45 -6.35 1.16
CA GLN A 144 40.08 -6.23 -0.25
C GLN A 144 38.56 -6.15 -0.40
N GLU A 145 38.09 -5.25 -1.27
CA GLU A 145 36.67 -5.11 -1.56
C GLU A 145 36.35 -5.58 -2.99
N MET A 146 35.22 -6.26 -3.15
CA MET A 146 34.67 -6.71 -4.43
C MET A 146 33.19 -6.32 -4.50
N TYR A 147 32.66 -6.13 -5.71
CA TYR A 147 31.22 -6.08 -5.92
C TYR A 147 30.66 -7.50 -6.05
N VAL A 148 29.51 -7.74 -5.42
CA VAL A 148 28.81 -9.03 -5.46
C VAL A 148 27.34 -8.87 -5.87
N LYS A 149 26.85 -9.79 -6.71
CA LYS A 149 25.42 -9.99 -7.00
C LYS A 149 25.01 -11.39 -6.55
N PHE A 150 23.77 -11.54 -6.07
CA PHE A 150 23.25 -12.81 -5.57
C PHE A 150 22.16 -13.34 -6.49
N LYS A 151 22.13 -14.65 -6.66
CA LYS A 151 21.11 -15.37 -7.41
C LYS A 151 20.65 -16.59 -6.63
N LEU A 152 19.38 -16.90 -6.69
CA LEU A 152 18.79 -18.11 -6.15
C LEU A 152 18.21 -18.91 -7.29
N ARG A 153 18.74 -20.09 -7.55
CA ARG A 153 18.22 -21.00 -8.57
C ARG A 153 17.47 -22.18 -7.94
N PRO A 154 16.51 -22.79 -8.66
CA PRO A 154 15.93 -24.06 -8.26
C PRO A 154 17.01 -25.12 -8.00
N PHE A 155 16.76 -26.01 -7.04
CA PHE A 155 17.63 -27.16 -6.81
C PHE A 155 17.66 -28.09 -8.03
N ASP A 156 16.50 -28.32 -8.64
CA ASP A 156 16.35 -29.11 -9.87
C ASP A 156 16.84 -28.31 -11.09
N LYS A 157 17.93 -28.79 -11.69
CA LYS A 157 18.62 -28.14 -12.82
C LYS A 157 17.82 -28.15 -14.12
N LYS A 158 16.71 -28.89 -14.21
CA LYS A 158 15.87 -28.89 -15.41
C LYS A 158 15.16 -27.54 -15.63
N PHE A 159 14.97 -26.77 -14.56
CA PHE A 159 14.32 -25.47 -14.63
C PHE A 159 15.36 -24.38 -14.96
N GLY A 160 15.35 -23.93 -16.20
CA GLY A 160 16.18 -22.82 -16.68
C GLY A 160 15.63 -21.44 -16.28
N GLU A 161 16.39 -20.39 -16.60
CA GLU A 161 16.04 -19.00 -16.26
C GLU A 161 14.78 -18.49 -16.97
N ASP A 162 14.53 -19.03 -18.17
CA ASP A 162 13.37 -18.72 -19.01
C ASP A 162 12.10 -19.50 -18.58
N ASN A 163 12.17 -20.34 -17.53
CA ASN A 163 11.00 -21.08 -17.08
C ASN A 163 9.87 -20.13 -16.67
N GLY A 164 8.69 -20.33 -17.23
CA GLY A 164 7.52 -19.46 -17.04
C GLY A 164 7.66 -18.05 -17.62
N LYS A 165 8.65 -17.78 -18.47
CA LYS A 165 8.83 -16.46 -19.11
C LYS A 165 7.62 -16.07 -19.93
N VAL A 166 7.35 -14.77 -19.97
CA VAL A 166 6.20 -14.21 -20.66
C VAL A 166 6.69 -13.43 -21.87
N GLU A 167 6.14 -13.79 -23.03
CA GLU A 167 6.42 -13.06 -24.27
C GLU A 167 5.77 -11.67 -24.23
N PRO A 168 6.48 -10.61 -24.65
CA PRO A 168 5.94 -9.27 -24.68
C PRO A 168 4.69 -9.16 -25.56
N MET A 169 3.56 -8.78 -24.96
CA MET A 169 2.29 -8.55 -25.67
C MET A 169 2.10 -7.08 -26.11
N GLY A 170 3.03 -6.21 -25.76
CA GLY A 170 2.98 -4.77 -26.04
C GLY A 170 4.32 -4.09 -25.82
N ILE A 171 4.32 -2.76 -25.83
CA ILE A 171 5.51 -1.95 -25.53
C ILE A 171 5.89 -2.17 -24.06
N LEU A 172 4.95 -1.91 -23.15
CA LEU A 172 5.10 -2.13 -21.71
C LEU A 172 4.08 -3.17 -21.20
N PRO A 173 4.35 -3.83 -20.06
CA PRO A 173 3.33 -4.61 -19.37
C PRO A 173 2.13 -3.76 -18.95
N PRO A 174 0.97 -4.38 -18.66
CA PRO A 174 -0.21 -3.67 -18.15
C PRO A 174 0.11 -2.83 -16.90
N GLU A 175 -0.52 -1.66 -16.77
CA GLU A 175 -0.28 -0.74 -15.64
C GLU A 175 -0.62 -1.33 -14.26
N THR A 176 -1.44 -2.39 -14.23
CA THR A 176 -1.75 -3.16 -13.03
C THR A 176 -0.53 -3.86 -12.44
N GLY A 177 0.59 -3.95 -13.18
CA GLY A 177 1.80 -4.64 -12.75
C GLY A 177 1.67 -6.16 -12.73
N ALA A 178 0.54 -6.69 -13.21
CA ALA A 178 0.23 -8.12 -13.26
C ALA A 178 -0.33 -8.47 -14.64
N ILE A 179 0.07 -9.63 -15.15
CA ILE A 179 -0.49 -10.16 -16.39
C ILE A 179 -1.86 -10.74 -16.08
N PRO A 180 -2.92 -10.37 -16.83
CA PRO A 180 -4.23 -10.95 -16.67
C PRO A 180 -4.17 -12.48 -16.76
N ARG A 181 -4.96 -13.13 -15.91
CA ARG A 181 -5.10 -14.58 -15.94
C ARG A 181 -5.74 -15.01 -17.26
N ASP A 182 -5.21 -16.07 -17.86
CA ASP A 182 -5.79 -16.66 -19.06
C ASP A 182 -7.17 -17.26 -18.76
N GLU A 183 -8.16 -17.02 -19.63
CA GLU A 183 -9.54 -17.51 -19.45
C GLU A 183 -9.61 -19.05 -19.39
N SER A 184 -8.65 -19.73 -20.03
CA SER A 184 -8.55 -21.19 -20.03
C SER A 184 -7.93 -21.74 -18.72
N ASP A 185 -7.28 -20.92 -17.92
CA ASP A 185 -6.65 -21.34 -16.67
C ASP A 185 -7.70 -21.50 -15.54
N LYS A 186 -8.09 -22.75 -15.28
CA LYS A 186 -9.10 -23.11 -14.26
C LYS A 186 -8.54 -23.43 -12.87
N ARG A 187 -7.24 -23.26 -12.63
CA ARG A 187 -6.63 -23.54 -11.31
C ARG A 187 -7.22 -22.68 -10.19
N PRO A 188 -7.10 -23.05 -8.90
CA PRO A 188 -7.49 -22.18 -7.80
C PRO A 188 -6.72 -20.85 -7.78
N LEU A 189 -7.28 -19.76 -7.26
CA LEU A 189 -6.60 -18.44 -7.23
C LEU A 189 -5.30 -18.44 -6.41
N LEU A 190 -5.19 -19.30 -5.40
CA LEU A 190 -4.04 -19.39 -4.50
C LEU A 190 -3.13 -20.59 -4.80
N PHE A 191 -3.27 -21.22 -5.98
CA PHE A 191 -2.61 -22.50 -6.30
C PHE A 191 -1.07 -22.48 -6.10
N LEU A 192 -0.39 -21.36 -6.39
CA LEU A 192 1.05 -21.22 -6.17
C LEU A 192 1.42 -21.25 -4.68
N SER A 193 0.63 -20.58 -3.85
CA SER A 193 0.80 -20.58 -2.40
C SER A 193 0.53 -21.96 -1.83
N ASP A 194 -0.55 -22.61 -2.28
CA ASP A 194 -0.94 -23.94 -1.82
C ASP A 194 0.08 -25.00 -2.27
N ASP A 195 0.61 -24.91 -3.49
CA ASP A 195 1.69 -25.77 -3.97
C ASP A 195 2.95 -25.63 -3.14
N PHE A 196 3.37 -24.40 -2.87
CA PHE A 196 4.56 -24.16 -2.07
C PHE A 196 4.41 -24.71 -0.65
N GLN A 197 3.28 -24.47 0.02
CA GLN A 197 2.99 -25.05 1.34
C GLN A 197 3.03 -26.57 1.33
N ARG A 198 2.39 -27.21 0.34
CA ARG A 198 2.41 -28.67 0.19
C ARG A 198 3.83 -29.21 0.05
N ARG A 199 4.70 -28.52 -0.70
CA ARG A 199 6.11 -28.92 -0.88
C ARG A 199 6.97 -28.70 0.35
N VAL A 200 6.77 -27.59 1.08
CA VAL A 200 7.46 -27.38 2.37
C VAL A 200 7.11 -28.50 3.34
N ASN A 201 5.84 -28.91 3.39
CA ASN A 201 5.38 -29.99 4.25
C ASN A 201 5.70 -31.41 3.74
N SER A 202 6.22 -31.57 2.51
CA SER A 202 6.59 -32.89 1.96
C SER A 202 7.94 -33.36 2.50
N PRO A 203 8.27 -34.66 2.41
CA PRO A 203 9.58 -35.17 2.81
C PRO A 203 10.77 -34.52 2.06
N ASP A 204 10.57 -34.15 0.79
CA ASP A 204 11.62 -33.57 -0.06
C ASP A 204 11.94 -32.10 0.26
N ARG A 205 11.05 -31.44 1.04
CA ARG A 205 11.08 -30.01 1.37
C ARG A 205 11.18 -29.14 0.12
N VAL A 206 11.29 -27.82 0.32
CA VAL A 206 11.64 -26.91 -0.77
C VAL A 206 13.13 -26.63 -0.71
N ARG A 207 13.84 -26.79 -1.84
CA ARG A 207 15.29 -26.58 -1.91
C ARG A 207 15.66 -25.62 -3.05
N TYR A 208 16.63 -24.77 -2.78
CA TYR A 208 17.24 -23.85 -3.73
C TYR A 208 18.76 -23.88 -3.60
N VAL A 209 19.47 -23.37 -4.61
CA VAL A 209 20.91 -23.12 -4.54
C VAL A 209 21.16 -21.62 -4.63
N LEU A 210 21.80 -21.08 -3.60
CA LEU A 210 22.32 -19.72 -3.59
C LEU A 210 23.59 -19.67 -4.43
N GLN A 211 23.62 -18.75 -5.37
CA GLN A 211 24.75 -18.44 -6.23
C GLN A 211 25.20 -16.99 -6.01
N LEU A 212 26.47 -16.72 -6.31
CA LEU A 212 27.01 -15.37 -6.33
C LEU A 212 27.80 -15.13 -7.62
N GLN A 213 27.84 -13.87 -8.07
CA GLN A 213 28.82 -13.36 -9.03
C GLN A 213 29.69 -12.32 -8.32
N MET A 214 30.98 -12.25 -8.66
CA MET A 214 31.90 -11.26 -8.10
C MET A 214 32.65 -10.52 -9.19
N ARG A 215 32.93 -9.26 -8.94
CA ARG A 215 33.75 -8.40 -9.81
C ARG A 215 34.63 -7.48 -8.96
N PRO A 216 35.89 -7.22 -9.35
CA PRO A 216 36.72 -6.19 -8.70
C PRO A 216 36.07 -4.82 -8.73
N VAL A 217 36.22 -4.05 -7.65
CA VAL A 217 35.79 -2.65 -7.60
C VAL A 217 36.64 -1.85 -8.58
N PRO A 218 36.05 -1.26 -9.65
CA PRO A 218 36.82 -0.45 -10.58
C PRO A 218 37.35 0.84 -9.94
N ASP A 219 38.56 1.24 -10.32
CA ASP A 219 39.16 2.51 -9.88
C ASP A 219 38.46 3.73 -10.51
N ASP A 220 38.03 3.59 -11.77
CA ASP A 220 37.35 4.61 -12.56
C ASP A 220 35.86 4.73 -12.20
N GLU A 221 35.35 5.96 -12.11
CA GLU A 221 33.97 6.24 -11.70
C GLU A 221 32.93 5.78 -12.75
N ILE A 222 33.23 5.91 -14.04
CA ILE A 222 32.33 5.49 -15.12
C ILE A 222 32.23 3.96 -15.15
N ALA A 223 33.36 3.29 -14.95
CA ALA A 223 33.42 1.83 -14.82
C ALA A 223 32.66 1.35 -13.56
N ARG A 224 32.74 2.07 -12.43
CA ARG A 224 31.93 1.79 -11.24
C ARG A 224 30.44 1.94 -11.53
N GLU A 225 30.01 3.06 -12.12
CA GLU A 225 28.61 3.27 -12.47
C GLU A 225 28.08 2.17 -13.41
N THR A 226 28.87 1.76 -14.40
CA THR A 226 28.52 0.66 -15.30
C THR A 226 28.43 -0.68 -14.56
N ALA A 227 29.33 -0.96 -13.62
CA ALA A 227 29.31 -2.18 -12.82
C ALA A 227 28.09 -2.23 -11.88
N LEU A 228 27.64 -1.08 -11.40
CA LEU A 228 26.52 -0.94 -10.46
C LEU A 228 25.15 -0.78 -11.15
N ASP A 229 25.12 -0.60 -12.47
CA ASP A 229 23.89 -0.49 -13.26
C ASP A 229 23.09 -1.80 -13.18
N CYS A 230 22.03 -1.78 -12.38
CA CYS A 230 21.15 -2.94 -12.17
C CYS A 230 20.20 -3.21 -13.35
N THR A 231 20.17 -2.34 -14.37
CA THR A 231 19.39 -2.57 -15.60
C THR A 231 20.08 -3.49 -16.59
N LYS A 232 21.36 -3.80 -16.34
CA LYS A 232 22.17 -4.65 -17.19
C LYS A 232 22.75 -5.81 -16.37
N PRO A 233 22.51 -7.07 -16.79
CA PRO A 233 23.20 -8.19 -16.18
C PRO A 233 24.70 -8.10 -16.49
N TRP A 234 25.52 -8.68 -15.62
CA TRP A 234 26.95 -8.82 -15.92
C TRP A 234 27.14 -9.93 -16.95
N ASP A 235 28.17 -9.80 -17.78
CA ASP A 235 28.53 -10.86 -18.72
C ASP A 235 28.94 -12.11 -17.94
N GLU A 236 28.20 -13.21 -18.12
CA GLU A 236 28.46 -14.46 -17.41
C GLU A 236 29.75 -15.15 -17.87
N ALA A 237 30.24 -14.84 -19.07
CA ALA A 237 31.53 -15.35 -19.55
C ALA A 237 32.71 -14.70 -18.78
N GLU A 238 32.55 -13.44 -18.39
CA GLU A 238 33.56 -12.69 -17.63
C GLU A 238 33.38 -12.87 -16.11
N PHE A 239 32.13 -12.86 -15.65
CA PHE A 239 31.75 -12.94 -14.23
C PHE A 239 30.78 -14.11 -14.00
N PRO A 240 31.26 -15.36 -13.94
CA PRO A 240 30.39 -16.52 -13.82
C PRO A 240 29.71 -16.62 -12.45
N HIS A 241 28.58 -17.34 -12.40
CA HIS A 241 27.89 -17.67 -11.15
C HIS A 241 28.57 -18.84 -10.44
N PHE A 242 28.84 -18.68 -9.14
CA PHE A 242 29.39 -19.72 -8.28
C PHE A 242 28.33 -20.21 -7.29
N ASP A 243 28.13 -21.52 -7.18
CA ASP A 243 27.25 -22.14 -6.18
C ASP A 243 27.85 -21.98 -4.78
N VAL A 244 27.16 -21.26 -3.89
CA VAL A 244 27.64 -20.93 -2.53
C VAL A 244 27.12 -21.93 -1.52
N GLY A 245 25.85 -22.30 -1.64
CA GLY A 245 25.20 -23.23 -0.72
C GLY A 245 23.74 -23.48 -1.06
N GLU A 246 23.17 -24.47 -0.41
CA GLU A 246 21.78 -24.87 -0.53
C GLU A 246 20.93 -24.21 0.54
N ILE A 247 19.75 -23.74 0.16
CA ILE A 247 18.72 -23.27 1.07
C ILE A 247 17.62 -24.33 1.08
N THR A 248 17.33 -24.90 2.24
CA THR A 248 16.20 -25.81 2.46
C THR A 248 15.15 -25.11 3.28
N ILE A 249 13.93 -24.98 2.76
CA ILE A 249 12.77 -24.41 3.44
C ILE A 249 11.88 -25.57 3.89
N ASP A 250 11.75 -25.72 5.20
CA ASP A 250 11.15 -26.89 5.83
C ASP A 250 10.04 -26.57 6.85
N GLN A 251 9.78 -25.28 7.09
CA GLN A 251 8.70 -24.84 7.97
C GLN A 251 7.85 -23.74 7.34
N VAL A 252 6.53 -23.93 7.45
CA VAL A 252 5.52 -22.91 7.12
C VAL A 252 5.29 -22.03 8.34
N LEU A 253 5.36 -20.72 8.16
CA LEU A 253 5.05 -19.76 9.24
C LEU A 253 3.54 -19.55 9.37
N THR A 254 3.10 -19.35 10.61
CA THR A 254 1.76 -18.87 10.90
C THR A 254 1.56 -17.45 10.37
N LYS A 255 0.30 -17.02 10.28
CA LYS A 255 -0.04 -15.68 9.81
C LYS A 255 0.50 -14.61 10.76
N GLU A 256 0.50 -14.90 12.06
CA GLU A 256 0.97 -14.08 13.16
C GLU A 256 2.50 -13.96 13.12
N GLU A 257 3.24 -15.06 13.10
CA GLU A 257 4.71 -15.04 12.96
C GLU A 257 5.13 -14.30 11.69
N SER A 258 4.44 -14.58 10.59
CA SER A 258 4.67 -13.88 9.33
C SER A 258 4.44 -12.37 9.45
N ASN A 259 3.50 -11.89 10.29
CA ASN A 259 3.22 -10.46 10.50
C ASN A 259 4.32 -9.78 11.30
N ASP A 260 4.87 -10.47 12.30
CA ASP A 260 5.85 -9.93 13.23
C ASP A 260 7.26 -9.88 12.64
N LEU A 261 7.46 -10.44 11.45
CA LEU A 261 8.75 -10.44 10.77
C LEU A 261 9.13 -9.05 10.25
N GLU A 262 10.33 -8.67 10.67
CA GLU A 262 10.96 -7.40 10.40
C GLU A 262 12.01 -7.58 9.29
N PHE A 263 11.79 -6.94 8.14
CA PHE A 263 12.76 -6.93 7.05
C PHE A 263 13.52 -5.61 7.01
N ASN A 264 14.83 -5.70 7.18
CA ASN A 264 15.74 -4.57 7.05
C ASN A 264 16.86 -4.92 6.06
N PRO A 265 16.86 -4.37 4.83
CA PRO A 265 17.93 -4.58 3.86
C PRO A 265 19.28 -4.08 4.36
N PHE A 266 19.28 -3.21 5.40
CA PHE A 266 20.45 -2.57 5.99
C PHE A 266 21.03 -3.29 7.22
N LEU A 267 20.67 -4.55 7.47
CA LEU A 267 21.33 -5.32 8.53
C LEU A 267 22.82 -5.52 8.17
N ARG A 268 23.67 -4.62 8.68
CA ARG A 268 25.12 -4.60 8.47
C ARG A 268 25.74 -5.90 9.01
N CYS A 269 26.52 -6.56 8.16
CA CYS A 269 27.60 -7.45 8.58
C CYS A 269 28.93 -6.84 8.10
N ALA A 270 30.04 -7.19 8.74
CA ALA A 270 31.34 -6.61 8.40
C ALA A 270 31.74 -6.90 6.94
N GLU A 271 31.34 -8.08 6.45
CA GLU A 271 31.73 -8.67 5.18
C GLU A 271 30.84 -8.25 4.02
N VAL A 272 29.55 -7.93 4.26
CA VAL A 272 28.61 -7.53 3.20
C VAL A 272 27.92 -6.23 3.57
N ASP A 273 28.04 -5.24 2.70
CA ASP A 273 27.57 -3.88 2.98
C ASP A 273 26.90 -3.21 1.78
N VAL A 274 26.15 -2.16 2.06
CA VAL A 274 25.48 -1.32 1.07
C VAL A 274 26.47 -0.29 0.53
N ILE A 275 26.49 -0.14 -0.79
CA ILE A 275 27.32 0.86 -1.46
C ILE A 275 26.65 2.23 -1.31
N ARG A 276 27.37 3.21 -0.75
CA ARG A 276 26.84 4.56 -0.55
C ARG A 276 26.69 5.30 -1.88
N ALA A 277 25.74 6.21 -1.90
CA ALA A 277 25.48 7.14 -2.99
C ALA A 277 25.25 8.53 -2.38
N SER A 278 25.83 9.55 -2.99
CA SER A 278 25.61 10.95 -2.63
C SER A 278 24.48 11.58 -3.45
N SER A 279 24.13 11.02 -4.62
CA SER A 279 23.08 11.55 -5.49
C SER A 279 22.06 10.51 -5.94
N CYS A 280 20.82 10.94 -6.20
CA CYS A 280 19.73 10.07 -6.69
C CYS A 280 19.93 9.55 -8.11
N ASN A 281 20.93 10.04 -8.83
CA ASN A 281 21.25 9.66 -10.22
C ASN A 281 22.43 8.67 -10.32
N GLN A 282 23.04 8.30 -9.19
CA GLN A 282 24.07 7.27 -9.12
C GLN A 282 23.44 5.90 -9.05
N SER A 283 24.04 4.90 -9.68
CA SER A 283 23.47 3.55 -9.74
C SER A 283 23.40 2.88 -8.36
N ALA A 284 24.35 3.22 -7.46
CA ALA A 284 24.34 2.80 -6.05
C ALA A 284 23.12 3.33 -5.27
N SER A 285 22.46 4.40 -5.73
CA SER A 285 21.33 5.02 -5.04
C SER A 285 20.12 4.09 -4.86
N MET A 286 20.01 3.05 -5.69
CA MET A 286 18.94 2.06 -5.59
C MET A 286 18.99 1.28 -4.26
N ASP A 287 20.10 0.59 -3.94
CA ASP A 287 20.20 -0.14 -2.67
C ASP A 287 20.29 0.84 -1.49
N HIS A 288 21.10 1.89 -1.65
CA HIS A 288 21.34 2.87 -0.61
C HIS A 288 20.02 3.49 -0.13
N GLY A 289 19.22 3.99 -1.06
CA GLY A 289 17.95 4.62 -0.76
C GLY A 289 16.89 3.65 -0.25
N ARG A 290 16.81 2.44 -0.83
CA ARG A 290 15.89 1.38 -0.32
C ARG A 290 16.23 1.00 1.12
N SER A 291 17.50 0.98 1.50
CA SER A 291 17.93 0.68 2.87
C SER A 291 17.34 1.67 3.89
N VAL A 292 17.21 2.95 3.53
CA VAL A 292 16.64 4.02 4.37
C VAL A 292 15.11 3.95 4.36
N VAL A 293 14.52 3.91 3.17
CA VAL A 293 13.05 3.89 2.97
C VAL A 293 12.41 2.72 3.71
N TYR A 294 13.00 1.53 3.63
CA TYR A 294 12.46 0.34 4.28
C TYR A 294 12.53 0.44 5.80
N ALA A 295 13.63 0.98 6.35
CA ALA A 295 13.78 1.18 7.78
C ALA A 295 12.73 2.17 8.33
N ILE A 296 12.45 3.26 7.61
CA ILE A 296 11.40 4.22 7.95
C ILE A 296 10.02 3.55 7.91
N CYS A 297 9.68 2.88 6.80
CA CYS A 297 8.38 2.21 6.64
C CYS A 297 8.14 1.15 7.73
N GLN A 298 9.19 0.42 8.13
CA GLN A 298 9.14 -0.57 9.19
C GLN A 298 8.83 0.06 10.56
N HIS A 299 9.45 1.19 10.90
CA HIS A 299 9.16 1.89 12.16
C HIS A 299 7.69 2.32 12.21
N LEU A 300 7.21 2.90 11.11
CA LEU A 300 5.82 3.34 10.99
C LEU A 300 4.83 2.17 11.09
N ARG A 301 5.09 1.07 10.38
CA ARG A 301 4.26 -0.15 10.42
C ARG A 301 4.17 -0.75 11.82
N ASN A 302 5.28 -0.73 12.55
CA ASN A 302 5.36 -1.30 13.89
C ASN A 302 4.99 -0.29 14.99
N LYS A 303 4.46 0.89 14.62
CA LYS A 303 4.09 1.98 15.53
C LYS A 303 5.23 2.40 16.48
N LYS A 304 6.47 2.25 16.02
CA LYS A 304 7.68 2.68 16.74
C LYS A 304 7.96 4.15 16.40
N PRO A 305 8.36 4.98 17.36
CA PRO A 305 8.70 6.37 17.07
C PRO A 305 9.88 6.45 16.11
N LEU A 306 9.79 7.35 15.12
CA LEU A 306 10.92 7.64 14.24
C LEU A 306 12.00 8.42 15.01
N PRO A 307 13.30 8.13 14.81
CA PRO A 307 14.39 9.02 15.23
C PRO A 307 14.22 10.43 14.67
N GLU A 308 14.74 11.43 15.39
CA GLU A 308 14.64 12.85 15.02
C GLU A 308 15.20 13.13 13.63
N ALA A 309 16.37 12.58 13.31
CA ALA A 309 17.01 12.71 12.00
C ALA A 309 16.10 12.26 10.84
N TRP A 310 15.30 11.20 11.03
CA TRP A 310 14.36 10.72 10.01
C TRP A 310 13.10 11.57 9.93
N ARG A 311 12.66 12.19 11.03
CA ARG A 311 11.53 13.14 11.00
C ARG A 311 11.91 14.40 10.24
N THR A 312 13.04 15.02 10.60
CA THR A 312 13.55 16.20 9.87
C THR A 312 13.76 15.90 8.39
N PHE A 313 14.20 14.69 8.06
CA PHE A 313 14.32 14.19 6.69
C PHE A 313 12.96 14.06 5.97
N LEU A 314 11.93 13.53 6.64
CA LEU A 314 10.58 13.42 6.07
C LEU A 314 9.88 14.79 5.97
N ASP A 315 10.16 15.73 6.87
CA ASP A 315 9.60 17.09 6.83
C ASP A 315 10.10 17.89 5.61
N GLN A 316 11.26 17.50 5.05
CA GLN A 316 11.80 18.06 3.80
C GLN A 316 11.14 17.49 2.53
N SER A 317 10.25 16.51 2.66
CA SER A 317 9.53 15.91 1.52
C SER A 317 8.30 16.74 1.12
N ASP A 318 7.96 16.74 -0.17
CA ASP A 318 6.72 17.39 -0.66
C ASP A 318 5.47 16.59 -0.28
N VAL A 319 5.63 15.28 -0.04
CA VAL A 319 4.55 14.36 0.32
C VAL A 319 4.51 14.19 1.83
N LYS A 320 3.58 14.88 2.49
CA LYS A 320 3.44 14.77 3.95
C LYS A 320 2.96 13.38 4.36
N VAL A 321 3.78 12.67 5.13
CA VAL A 321 3.39 11.42 5.79
C VAL A 321 2.40 11.76 6.90
N ASP A 322 1.22 11.12 6.90
CA ASP A 322 0.33 11.18 8.05
C ASP A 322 0.93 10.35 9.20
N LEU A 323 1.67 11.04 10.07
CA LEU A 323 2.29 10.47 11.28
C LEU A 323 1.32 10.37 12.46
N SER A 324 0.01 10.60 12.27
CA SER A 324 -1.01 10.54 13.34
C SER A 324 -1.12 9.16 14.02
N GLY A 325 -0.54 8.11 13.43
CA GLY A 325 -0.36 6.80 14.06
C GLY A 325 0.74 6.73 15.13
N CYS A 326 1.53 7.79 15.32
CA CYS A 326 2.54 7.93 16.37
C CYS A 326 1.99 8.83 17.50
N PRO A 327 1.87 8.34 18.74
CA PRO A 327 1.40 9.16 19.86
C PRO A 327 2.48 10.18 20.20
N MET A 328 2.39 11.39 19.64
CA MET A 328 2.88 12.69 20.18
C MET A 328 3.02 13.82 19.13
N ALA A 329 2.76 13.59 17.84
CA ALA A 329 2.95 14.63 16.80
C ALA A 329 1.72 15.56 16.59
N ALA A 330 0.93 15.83 17.63
CA ALA A 330 -0.26 16.68 17.54
C ALA A 330 0.00 18.16 17.85
N THR A 331 1.25 18.61 17.81
CA THR A 331 1.58 20.00 18.14
C THR A 331 2.72 20.45 17.24
N LEU A 332 2.53 21.61 16.59
CA LEU A 332 3.44 22.25 15.63
C LEU A 332 3.36 21.71 14.19
N GLU A 333 2.54 22.33 13.33
CA GLU A 333 3.03 23.46 12.53
C GLU A 333 1.95 24.07 11.64
N LYS A 334 1.83 25.39 11.78
CA LYS A 334 1.00 26.31 11.02
C LYS A 334 1.89 26.95 9.93
N ASN A 335 1.34 27.03 8.71
CA ASN A 335 1.60 28.03 7.64
C ASN A 335 2.91 27.87 6.81
N VAL A 336 3.05 28.16 5.49
CA VAL A 336 2.25 28.64 4.33
C VAL A 336 3.17 28.45 3.08
N SER A 337 2.69 28.07 1.89
CA SER A 337 2.61 28.93 0.67
C SER A 337 2.18 28.11 -0.57
N LYS A 338 1.76 28.80 -1.64
CA LYS A 338 0.58 28.49 -2.46
C LYS A 338 0.86 27.80 -3.81
N GLU A 339 0.24 26.65 -4.00
CA GLU A 339 -0.12 26.02 -5.29
C GLU A 339 -1.45 25.26 -5.11
N VAL A 340 -2.35 25.37 -6.11
CA VAL A 340 -3.80 25.00 -6.11
C VAL A 340 -4.40 24.94 -4.70
N THR A 341 -4.69 26.11 -4.17
CA THR A 341 -4.67 26.27 -2.71
C THR A 341 -5.92 25.79 -2.00
N LEU A 342 -5.72 25.02 -0.92
CA LEU A 342 -6.63 24.94 0.24
C LEU A 342 -6.92 26.31 0.88
N ALA A 343 -6.23 27.37 0.45
CA ALA A 343 -6.47 28.74 0.89
C ALA A 343 -7.92 29.14 0.58
N ARG A 344 -8.72 29.10 1.63
CA ARG A 344 -10.13 29.48 1.67
C ARG A 344 -10.25 30.97 1.37
N PRO A 345 -10.84 31.37 0.23
CA PRO A 345 -11.11 32.78 -0.04
C PRO A 345 -11.94 33.39 1.09
N TRP A 346 -11.78 34.69 1.40
CA TRP A 346 -12.47 35.32 2.53
C TRP A 346 -13.99 35.14 2.48
N TYR A 347 -14.60 35.11 1.29
CA TYR A 347 -16.03 34.90 1.12
C TYR A 347 -16.45 33.44 1.38
N VAL A 348 -15.59 32.46 1.08
CA VAL A 348 -15.78 31.06 1.51
C VAL A 348 -15.55 30.96 3.03
N THR A 349 -14.64 31.77 3.58
CA THR A 349 -14.44 31.93 5.02
C THR A 349 -15.68 32.45 5.73
N LEU A 350 -16.28 33.49 5.16
CA LEU A 350 -17.54 34.00 5.64
C LEU A 350 -18.64 32.93 5.51
N TRP A 351 -18.77 32.28 4.34
CA TRP A 351 -19.78 31.26 4.08
C TRP A 351 -19.74 30.09 5.08
N LEU A 352 -18.59 29.42 5.29
CA LEU A 352 -18.55 28.30 6.26
C LEU A 352 -18.59 28.72 7.73
N VAL A 353 -18.47 30.02 8.06
CA VAL A 353 -18.65 30.49 9.45
C VAL A 353 -20.08 30.96 9.70
N SER A 354 -20.81 31.41 8.67
CA SER A 354 -22.17 31.91 8.80
C SER A 354 -23.22 30.95 8.22
N ALA A 355 -23.34 30.90 6.90
CA ALA A 355 -24.43 30.21 6.21
C ALA A 355 -24.30 28.69 6.27
N GLN A 356 -23.09 28.13 6.13
CA GLN A 356 -22.91 26.67 6.13
C GLN A 356 -23.31 26.01 7.46
N PRO A 357 -22.89 26.52 8.64
CA PRO A 357 -23.34 25.94 9.91
C PRO A 357 -24.85 26.06 10.10
N PHE A 358 -25.47 27.14 9.61
CA PHE A 358 -26.92 27.26 9.60
C PHE A 358 -27.57 26.16 8.75
N LEU A 359 -27.05 25.89 7.56
CA LEU A 359 -27.54 24.79 6.71
C LEU A 359 -27.22 23.40 7.28
N GLN A 360 -26.13 23.22 8.01
CA GLN A 360 -25.74 21.92 8.58
C GLN A 360 -26.36 21.63 9.95
N ILE A 361 -26.82 22.66 10.67
CA ILE A 361 -27.41 22.51 12.00
C ILE A 361 -28.88 22.85 11.94
N PHE A 362 -29.22 24.12 11.68
CA PHE A 362 -30.60 24.58 11.76
C PHE A 362 -31.51 23.84 10.78
N LEU A 363 -31.11 23.67 9.51
CA LEU A 363 -31.95 23.03 8.50
C LEU A 363 -32.30 21.57 8.85
N PRO A 364 -31.35 20.67 9.20
CA PRO A 364 -31.68 19.31 9.64
C PRO A 364 -32.69 19.28 10.80
N TYR A 365 -32.45 20.03 11.88
CA TYR A 365 -33.33 20.05 13.04
C TYR A 365 -34.70 20.65 12.73
N PHE A 366 -34.76 21.70 11.89
CA PHE A 366 -36.00 22.30 11.44
C PHE A 366 -36.84 21.29 10.63
N LEU A 367 -36.22 20.60 9.66
CA LEU A 367 -36.92 19.61 8.85
C LEU A 367 -37.43 18.42 9.69
N ILE A 368 -36.63 17.92 10.63
CA ILE A 368 -37.06 16.88 11.56
C ILE A 368 -38.21 17.37 12.45
N GLY A 369 -38.13 18.61 12.97
CA GLY A 369 -39.20 19.22 13.75
C GLY A 369 -40.52 19.28 12.98
N VAL A 370 -40.49 19.71 11.72
CA VAL A 370 -41.68 19.74 10.84
C VAL A 370 -42.24 18.33 10.62
N ILE A 371 -41.38 17.34 10.38
CA ILE A 371 -41.81 15.94 10.17
C ILE A 371 -42.48 15.36 11.40
N ILE A 372 -41.97 15.66 12.59
CA ILE A 372 -42.49 15.14 13.86
C ILE A 372 -43.91 15.67 14.16
N VAL A 373 -44.26 16.87 13.71
CA VAL A 373 -45.57 17.50 14.00
C VAL A 373 -46.73 16.66 13.48
N ALA A 374 -46.63 16.08 12.28
CA ALA A 374 -47.74 15.33 11.69
C ALA A 374 -48.06 14.02 12.45
N PRO A 375 -47.08 13.11 12.71
CA PRO A 375 -47.30 11.93 13.56
C PRO A 375 -47.74 12.29 14.99
N MET A 376 -47.20 13.39 15.55
CA MET A 376 -47.56 13.83 16.90
C MET A 376 -49.03 14.30 16.97
N ASN A 377 -49.49 15.10 16.01
CA ASN A 377 -50.89 15.52 15.91
C ASN A 377 -51.84 14.32 15.68
N PHE A 378 -51.42 13.36 14.86
CA PHE A 378 -52.19 12.14 14.63
C PHE A 378 -52.38 11.33 15.92
N ILE A 379 -51.35 11.24 16.76
CA ILE A 379 -51.43 10.53 18.03
C ILE A 379 -52.29 11.27 19.06
N PHE A 380 -52.20 12.59 19.12
CA PHE A 380 -53.10 13.38 19.98
C PHE A 380 -54.57 13.21 19.56
N TYR A 381 -54.83 13.14 18.25
CA TYR A 381 -56.16 12.85 17.72
C TYR A 381 -56.66 11.45 18.12
N LEU A 382 -55.81 10.42 17.97
CA LEU A 382 -56.16 9.04 18.36
C LEU A 382 -56.41 8.89 19.87
N ASN A 383 -55.57 9.52 20.69
CA ASN A 383 -55.75 9.55 22.14
C ASN A 383 -57.12 10.17 22.51
N LYS A 384 -57.47 11.30 21.89
CA LYS A 384 -58.74 12.00 22.14
C LYS A 384 -59.97 11.16 21.79
N ILE A 385 -59.91 10.34 20.75
CA ILE A 385 -61.04 9.50 20.30
C ILE A 385 -61.15 8.21 21.11
N HIS A 386 -60.04 7.50 21.30
CA HIS A 386 -60.05 6.13 21.84
C HIS A 386 -59.74 6.06 23.35
N LYS A 387 -59.40 7.19 24.00
CA LYS A 387 -58.95 7.27 25.41
C LYS A 387 -57.80 6.31 25.74
N THR A 388 -57.00 5.95 24.74
CA THR A 388 -55.86 5.04 24.88
C THR A 388 -54.74 5.73 25.66
N GLN A 389 -54.07 5.01 26.57
CA GLN A 389 -52.95 5.56 27.32
C GLN A 389 -51.77 5.90 26.39
N MET A 390 -51.23 7.11 26.55
CA MET A 390 -50.29 7.72 25.61
C MET A 390 -49.00 6.91 25.41
N HIS A 391 -48.53 6.19 26.44
CA HIS A 391 -47.31 5.39 26.37
C HIS A 391 -47.37 4.25 25.34
N PHE A 392 -48.55 3.68 25.08
CA PHE A 392 -48.71 2.64 24.04
C PHE A 392 -48.60 3.20 22.62
N LEU A 393 -48.81 4.51 22.44
CA LEU A 393 -48.77 5.16 21.13
C LEU A 393 -47.35 5.68 20.79
N LEU A 394 -46.46 5.81 21.77
CA LEU A 394 -45.09 6.33 21.57
C LEU A 394 -44.19 5.46 20.66
N PRO A 395 -44.25 4.11 20.67
CA PRO A 395 -43.48 3.32 19.71
C PRO A 395 -43.96 3.53 18.27
N PHE A 396 -45.28 3.64 18.07
CA PHE A 396 -45.86 3.91 16.75
C PHE A 396 -45.52 5.32 16.26
N PHE A 397 -45.57 6.31 17.16
CA PHE A 397 -45.07 7.66 16.89
C PHE A 397 -43.69 7.60 16.27
N TRP A 398 -42.76 6.98 16.99
CA TRP A 398 -41.35 6.98 16.66
C TRP A 398 -41.06 6.18 15.39
N LEU A 399 -41.78 5.08 15.15
CA LEU A 399 -41.71 4.31 13.90
C LEU A 399 -42.18 5.15 12.70
N PHE A 400 -43.35 5.79 12.79
CA PHE A 400 -43.89 6.58 11.67
C PHE A 400 -43.04 7.82 11.40
N SER A 401 -42.63 8.56 12.43
CA SER A 401 -41.75 9.71 12.27
C SER A 401 -40.37 9.30 11.76
N GLY A 402 -39.85 8.15 12.18
CA GLY A 402 -38.58 7.58 11.72
C GLY A 402 -38.59 7.24 10.23
N ILE A 403 -39.63 6.56 9.75
CA ILE A 403 -39.80 6.26 8.32
C ILE A 403 -39.92 7.55 7.49
N LEU A 404 -40.71 8.53 7.96
CA LEU A 404 -40.84 9.82 7.29
C LEU A 404 -39.50 10.59 7.25
N ALA A 405 -38.72 10.54 8.33
CA ALA A 405 -37.38 11.13 8.38
C ALA A 405 -36.41 10.44 7.39
N GLY A 406 -36.48 9.11 7.28
CA GLY A 406 -35.72 8.35 6.27
C GLY A 406 -36.07 8.75 4.84
N LEU A 407 -37.36 8.92 4.53
CA LEU A 407 -37.83 9.37 3.21
C LEU A 407 -37.42 10.81 2.91
N LEU A 408 -37.48 11.70 3.91
CA LEU A 408 -36.95 13.06 3.77
C LEU A 408 -35.47 13.04 3.42
N CYS A 409 -34.67 12.22 4.10
CA CYS A 409 -33.24 12.11 3.80
C CYS A 409 -33.00 11.70 2.34
N VAL A 410 -33.79 10.75 1.81
CA VAL A 410 -33.76 10.35 0.40
C VAL A 410 -34.08 11.53 -0.51
N LEU A 411 -35.18 12.25 -0.24
CA LEU A 411 -35.58 13.41 -1.04
C LEU A 411 -34.50 14.51 -1.03
N SER A 412 -33.97 14.83 0.16
CA SER A 412 -32.89 15.80 0.32
C SER A 412 -31.62 15.38 -0.43
N LYS A 413 -31.30 14.08 -0.48
CA LYS A 413 -30.17 13.55 -1.26
C LYS A 413 -30.29 13.91 -2.73
N TRP A 414 -31.45 13.61 -3.31
CA TRP A 414 -31.69 13.82 -4.74
C TRP A 414 -31.77 15.30 -5.10
N ILE A 415 -32.26 16.15 -4.20
CA ILE A 415 -32.33 17.61 -4.38
C ILE A 415 -30.94 18.27 -4.24
N LEU A 416 -30.17 17.92 -3.21
CA LEU A 416 -28.92 18.61 -2.86
C LEU A 416 -27.70 18.03 -3.60
N VAL A 417 -27.62 16.71 -3.74
CA VAL A 417 -26.41 16.01 -4.21
C VAL A 417 -26.59 15.43 -5.61
N GLY A 418 -27.79 14.89 -5.88
CA GLY A 418 -28.11 14.19 -7.12
C GLY A 418 -27.36 12.86 -7.25
N ARG A 419 -26.96 12.51 -8.49
CA ARG A 419 -26.14 11.32 -8.79
C ARG A 419 -24.68 11.73 -8.99
N LYS A 420 -23.77 11.18 -8.18
CA LYS A 420 -22.33 11.25 -8.42
C LYS A 420 -21.93 10.21 -9.48
N LYS A 421 -20.93 10.53 -10.30
CA LYS A 421 -20.35 9.62 -11.29
C LYS A 421 -18.94 9.27 -10.84
N GLU A 422 -18.52 8.05 -11.10
CA GLU A 422 -17.16 7.58 -10.86
C GLU A 422 -16.12 8.43 -11.64
N GLY A 423 -14.95 8.66 -11.05
CA GLY A 423 -13.83 9.37 -11.69
C GLY A 423 -13.99 10.90 -11.81
N LYS A 424 -15.05 11.50 -11.25
CA LYS A 424 -15.27 12.94 -11.35
C LYS A 424 -14.46 13.72 -10.30
N ILE A 425 -13.63 14.65 -10.76
CA ILE A 425 -12.89 15.59 -9.89
C ILE A 425 -13.73 16.85 -9.66
N GLU A 426 -13.92 17.22 -8.38
CA GLU A 426 -14.68 18.41 -7.98
C GLU A 426 -13.84 19.28 -7.03
N PRO A 427 -13.81 20.62 -7.18
CA PRO A 427 -13.12 21.50 -6.25
C PRO A 427 -13.71 21.43 -4.83
N ILE A 428 -12.86 21.40 -3.81
CA ILE A 428 -13.29 21.25 -2.40
C ILE A 428 -14.17 22.41 -1.89
N TRP A 429 -13.97 23.62 -2.42
CA TRP A 429 -14.77 24.81 -2.09
C TRP A 429 -15.94 25.04 -3.07
N SER A 430 -16.32 24.03 -3.84
CA SER A 430 -17.44 24.15 -4.77
C SER A 430 -18.78 24.11 -4.04
N ALA A 431 -19.78 24.79 -4.61
CA ALA A 431 -21.16 24.72 -4.13
C ALA A 431 -21.67 23.27 -4.02
N ARG A 432 -21.21 22.38 -4.92
CA ARG A 432 -21.59 20.96 -4.92
C ARG A 432 -21.14 20.24 -3.65
N ILE A 433 -19.92 20.51 -3.17
CA ILE A 433 -19.42 19.95 -1.90
C ILE A 433 -20.15 20.57 -0.69
N PHE A 434 -20.52 21.85 -0.75
CA PHE A 434 -21.33 22.47 0.32
C PHE A 434 -22.74 21.90 0.42
N MET A 435 -23.37 21.58 -0.71
CA MET A 435 -24.67 20.89 -0.72
C MET A 435 -24.53 19.44 -0.23
N ASP A 436 -23.45 18.74 -0.61
CA ASP A 436 -23.17 17.39 -0.11
C ASP A 436 -22.99 17.37 1.40
N THR A 437 -22.19 18.27 1.96
CA THR A 437 -22.00 18.34 3.41
C THR A 437 -23.26 18.75 4.17
N THR A 438 -24.16 19.52 3.55
CA THR A 438 -25.50 19.83 4.10
C THR A 438 -26.36 18.57 4.15
N TRP A 439 -26.39 17.80 3.05
CA TRP A 439 -27.09 16.52 3.01
C TRP A 439 -26.51 15.51 4.01
N GLN A 440 -25.18 15.44 4.14
CA GLN A 440 -24.54 14.56 5.11
C GLN A 440 -24.98 14.89 6.55
N ALA A 441 -25.18 16.17 6.89
CA ALA A 441 -25.70 16.56 8.19
C ALA A 441 -27.15 16.12 8.41
N ILE A 442 -28.02 16.24 7.40
CA ILE A 442 -29.39 15.68 7.42
C ILE A 442 -29.34 14.17 7.66
N ARG A 443 -28.50 13.46 6.89
CA ARG A 443 -28.32 12.01 6.99
C ARG A 443 -27.83 11.58 8.37
N THR A 444 -26.86 12.29 8.95
CA THR A 444 -26.35 12.01 10.30
C THR A 444 -27.47 12.13 11.34
N LEU A 445 -28.24 13.23 11.31
CA LEU A 445 -29.35 13.43 12.24
C LEU A 445 -30.45 12.36 12.07
N VAL A 446 -30.78 11.99 10.83
CA VAL A 446 -31.75 10.91 10.54
C VAL A 446 -31.23 9.54 10.99
N GLY A 447 -29.91 9.32 10.88
CA GLY A 447 -29.19 8.19 11.46
C GLY A 447 -29.42 8.07 12.96
N GLU A 448 -29.00 9.08 13.71
CA GLU A 448 -29.13 9.14 15.17
C GLU A 448 -30.59 9.09 15.63
N TYR A 449 -31.51 9.65 14.85
CA TYR A 449 -32.93 9.67 15.19
C TYR A 449 -33.62 8.30 15.07
N PHE A 450 -33.31 7.53 14.02
CA PHE A 450 -34.01 6.27 13.74
C PHE A 450 -33.22 5.29 12.86
N MET A 451 -32.54 5.77 11.82
CA MET A 451 -31.99 4.87 10.79
C MET A 451 -30.83 4.00 11.27
N GLU A 452 -30.10 4.42 12.30
CA GLU A 452 -29.06 3.59 12.91
C GLU A 452 -29.66 2.36 13.62
N MET A 453 -30.83 2.47 14.24
CA MET A 453 -31.51 1.30 14.82
C MET A 453 -31.97 0.32 13.74
N ALA A 454 -32.27 0.81 12.54
CA ALA A 454 -32.68 -0.04 11.43
C ALA A 454 -31.49 -0.78 10.79
N SER A 455 -30.24 -0.49 11.16
CA SER A 455 -29.06 -1.17 10.61
C SER A 455 -29.13 -2.69 10.82
N GLY A 456 -28.61 -3.44 9.87
CA GLY A 456 -28.70 -4.91 9.85
C GLY A 456 -30.09 -5.46 9.50
N SER A 457 -31.06 -4.61 9.16
CA SER A 457 -32.40 -5.03 8.73
C SER A 457 -32.67 -4.80 7.24
N PHE A 458 -33.73 -5.42 6.73
CA PHE A 458 -34.19 -5.20 5.36
C PHE A 458 -34.60 -3.74 5.10
N LEU A 459 -35.08 -3.01 6.11
CA LEU A 459 -35.49 -1.60 5.97
C LEU A 459 -34.30 -0.70 5.63
N PHE A 460 -33.13 -1.00 6.21
CA PHE A 460 -31.90 -0.28 5.91
C PHE A 460 -31.46 -0.51 4.47
N ASN A 461 -31.55 -1.74 3.99
CA ASN A 461 -31.27 -2.07 2.60
C ASN A 461 -32.25 -1.34 1.65
N VAL A 462 -33.55 -1.31 1.94
CA VAL A 462 -34.51 -0.54 1.12
C VAL A 462 -34.13 0.95 1.10
N TRP A 463 -33.74 1.51 2.23
CA TRP A 463 -33.31 2.91 2.32
C TRP A 463 -32.04 3.21 1.52
N MET A 464 -31.03 2.34 1.57
CA MET A 464 -29.83 2.44 0.74
C MET A 464 -30.16 2.45 -0.76
N LYS A 465 -31.05 1.55 -1.18
CA LYS A 465 -31.49 1.46 -2.58
C LYS A 465 -32.21 2.73 -3.03
N LEU A 466 -33.06 3.31 -2.18
CA LEU A 466 -33.72 4.59 -2.46
C LEU A 466 -32.74 5.77 -2.58
N MET A 467 -31.61 5.72 -1.87
CA MET A 467 -30.54 6.71 -1.99
C MET A 467 -29.63 6.49 -3.20
N GLY A 468 -29.76 5.36 -3.90
CA GLY A 468 -29.10 5.08 -5.17
C GLY A 468 -28.08 3.94 -5.16
N SER A 469 -27.98 3.17 -4.07
CA SER A 469 -27.10 1.99 -4.02
C SER A 469 -27.61 0.84 -4.88
N GLU A 470 -26.68 0.12 -5.51
CA GLU A 470 -26.95 -1.06 -6.32
C GLU A 470 -26.83 -2.31 -5.43
N ILE A 471 -27.94 -2.63 -4.75
CA ILE A 471 -27.95 -3.73 -3.76
C ILE A 471 -29.06 -4.74 -4.04
N ALA A 472 -28.70 -6.02 -3.91
CA ALA A 472 -29.61 -7.15 -3.94
C ALA A 472 -30.37 -7.30 -2.61
N TRP A 473 -31.14 -6.28 -2.24
CA TRP A 473 -31.83 -6.13 -0.94
C TRP A 473 -32.74 -7.30 -0.55
N ASP A 474 -33.24 -8.05 -1.52
CA ASP A 474 -34.13 -9.21 -1.38
C ASP A 474 -33.40 -10.57 -1.39
N ARG A 475 -32.07 -10.58 -1.59
CA ARG A 475 -31.25 -11.79 -1.76
C ARG A 475 -30.15 -11.93 -0.70
N GLY A 476 -30.52 -11.75 0.57
CA GLY A 476 -29.65 -12.07 1.70
C GLY A 476 -28.53 -11.08 2.01
N VAL A 477 -28.58 -9.86 1.46
CA VAL A 477 -27.61 -8.80 1.78
C VAL A 477 -27.80 -8.30 3.21
N TYR A 478 -26.71 -8.21 3.98
CA TYR A 478 -26.70 -7.71 5.35
C TYR A 478 -25.81 -6.48 5.47
N VAL A 479 -26.37 -5.33 5.86
CA VAL A 479 -25.59 -4.09 6.07
C VAL A 479 -25.89 -3.51 7.45
N ASP A 480 -24.90 -3.59 8.34
CA ASP A 480 -24.99 -3.10 9.72
C ASP A 480 -24.13 -1.85 9.97
N SER A 481 -23.99 -0.97 8.98
CA SER A 481 -23.17 0.24 9.15
C SER A 481 -23.75 1.48 8.46
N MET A 482 -23.90 2.54 9.25
CA MET A 482 -24.15 3.91 8.75
C MET A 482 -23.01 4.45 7.89
N GLY A 483 -21.81 3.87 7.98
CA GLY A 483 -20.67 4.18 7.13
C GLY A 483 -20.84 3.72 5.68
N ALA A 484 -21.76 2.79 5.41
CA ALA A 484 -22.07 2.32 4.06
C ALA A 484 -22.86 3.34 3.23
N VAL A 485 -23.47 4.35 3.86
CA VAL A 485 -24.33 5.35 3.20
C VAL A 485 -23.67 6.71 3.03
N LEU A 486 -22.33 6.79 3.09
CA LEU A 486 -21.60 8.03 2.85
C LEU A 486 -21.68 8.48 1.39
N ASN A 487 -21.59 7.53 0.46
CA ASN A 487 -21.73 7.76 -0.98
C ASN A 487 -22.58 6.62 -1.57
N PRO A 488 -23.89 6.59 -1.26
CA PRO A 488 -24.73 5.42 -1.52
C PRO A 488 -24.75 5.04 -3.01
N GLU A 489 -24.70 6.02 -3.92
CA GLU A 489 -24.65 5.79 -5.37
C GLU A 489 -23.36 5.15 -5.90
N LEU A 490 -22.33 5.01 -5.07
CA LEU A 490 -21.07 4.33 -5.41
C LEU A 490 -20.94 2.97 -4.71
N VAL A 491 -22.02 2.49 -4.09
CA VAL A 491 -22.05 1.22 -3.38
C VAL A 491 -22.79 0.20 -4.21
N GLU A 492 -22.09 -0.87 -4.54
CA GLU A 492 -22.62 -2.08 -5.17
C GLU A 492 -22.43 -3.28 -4.23
N LEU A 493 -23.50 -4.01 -3.93
CA LEU A 493 -23.47 -5.23 -3.12
C LEU A 493 -24.26 -6.33 -3.82
N GLU A 494 -23.53 -7.38 -4.19
CA GLU A 494 -24.07 -8.61 -4.77
C GLU A 494 -24.81 -9.47 -3.72
N GLU A 495 -25.48 -10.52 -4.21
CA GLU A 495 -26.26 -11.46 -3.40
C GLU A 495 -25.43 -12.05 -2.26
N TYR A 496 -26.04 -12.18 -1.07
CA TYR A 496 -25.39 -12.67 0.15
C TYR A 496 -24.18 -11.84 0.64
N GLY A 497 -23.99 -10.62 0.13
CA GLY A 497 -22.96 -9.69 0.62
C GLY A 497 -23.21 -9.22 2.06
N SER A 498 -22.16 -9.10 2.86
CA SER A 498 -22.24 -8.64 4.25
C SER A 498 -21.30 -7.48 4.54
N VAL A 499 -21.83 -6.39 5.09
CA VAL A 499 -21.08 -5.24 5.61
C VAL A 499 -21.29 -5.19 7.12
N GLY A 500 -20.22 -5.47 7.87
CA GLY A 500 -20.24 -5.50 9.33
C GLY A 500 -20.34 -4.13 9.97
N ARG A 501 -20.63 -4.12 11.27
CA ARG A 501 -20.73 -2.91 12.08
C ARG A 501 -19.44 -2.08 12.03
N GLU A 502 -19.60 -0.77 12.04
CA GLU A 502 -18.51 0.23 11.97
C GLU A 502 -17.71 0.25 10.65
N ALA A 503 -18.10 -0.54 9.64
CA ALA A 503 -17.47 -0.50 8.33
C ALA A 503 -17.72 0.85 7.63
N LEU A 504 -16.67 1.48 7.11
CA LEU A 504 -16.75 2.75 6.38
C LEU A 504 -16.53 2.50 4.89
N LEU A 505 -17.54 2.76 4.05
CA LEU A 505 -17.43 2.68 2.59
C LEU A 505 -17.23 4.08 2.03
N PHE A 506 -15.97 4.39 1.70
CA PHE A 506 -15.56 5.72 1.26
C PHE A 506 -15.35 5.74 -0.26
N GLY A 507 -16.14 6.54 -0.97
CA GLY A 507 -16.16 6.57 -2.44
C GLY A 507 -15.43 7.76 -3.06
N HIS A 508 -14.68 8.55 -2.27
CA HIS A 508 -13.94 9.71 -2.78
C HIS A 508 -12.59 9.85 -2.07
N ILE A 509 -11.58 10.34 -2.81
CA ILE A 509 -10.26 10.64 -2.27
C ILE A 509 -9.99 12.13 -2.42
N TYR A 510 -9.32 12.72 -1.43
CA TYR A 510 -8.87 14.10 -1.52
C TYR A 510 -7.50 14.11 -2.21
N GLU A 511 -7.46 14.54 -3.47
CA GLU A 511 -6.22 14.69 -4.22
C GLU A 511 -5.72 16.13 -4.15
N VAL A 512 -4.44 16.28 -3.80
CA VAL A 512 -3.73 17.56 -3.91
C VAL A 512 -2.86 17.47 -5.16
N ARG A 513 -3.21 18.22 -6.22
CA ARG A 513 -2.30 18.43 -7.35
C ARG A 513 -1.21 19.40 -6.90
N GLY A 514 0.00 18.90 -6.66
CA GLY A 514 1.19 19.74 -6.65
C GLY A 514 1.31 20.41 -8.02
N ALA A 515 1.59 21.72 -8.07
CA ALA A 515 1.92 22.32 -9.35
C ALA A 515 3.35 21.95 -9.72
N SER A 516 3.58 21.99 -11.03
CA SER A 516 4.76 21.55 -11.77
C SER A 516 6.04 22.25 -11.36
#